data_AF-A0A7S1SEN0-F1
#
_entry.id   AF-A0A7S1SEN0-F1
#
_cell.length_a   1.000
_cell.length_b   1.000
_cell.length_c   1.000
_cell.angle_alpha   90.00
_cell.angle_beta   90.00
_cell.angle_gamma   90.00
#
_symmetry.space_group_name_H-M   'P 1'
#
loop_
_entity.id
_entity.type
_entity.pdbx_description
1 polymer ?
#
loop_
_entity_poly.entity_id
_entity_poly.type
_entity_poly.pdbx_seq_one_letter_code
_entity_poly.pdbx_strand_id
1 'polypeptide(L)'
;VFMDFTGGVYRLGLHNGTLLWHSRAPGSELSFSDGGASLSPDGSVYTCSNFGESQGTKEEGSELGALRAFRVSDGRLLWERPLSQPCNSYPAVGSLDGGSGLSVVVTPGPFMGSPQLHGSIEAFDAVTGEPQWQ
;
A
#
# COMPACT_ATOMS: atom_id res chain seq x y z
N VAL A 1 -3.23 -0.27 -14.17
CA VAL A 1 -3.43 0.43 -12.88
C VAL A 1 -2.05 0.62 -12.30
N PHE A 2 -1.73 1.80 -11.79
CA PHE A 2 -0.43 2.07 -11.17
C PHE A 2 -0.59 3.05 -10.01
N MET A 3 0.43 3.12 -9.16
CA MET A 3 0.53 4.03 -8.02
C MET A 3 1.50 5.17 -8.36
N ASP A 4 1.23 6.40 -7.93
CA ASP A 4 2.22 7.47 -7.89
C ASP A 4 3.05 7.41 -6.60
N PHE A 5 4.08 8.25 -6.49
CA PHE A 5 4.99 8.25 -5.34
C PHE A 5 4.32 8.68 -4.01
N THR A 6 3.11 9.22 -4.04
CA THR A 6 2.35 9.58 -2.82
C THR A 6 1.40 8.46 -2.37
N GLY A 7 1.30 7.36 -3.12
CA GLY A 7 0.30 6.32 -2.86
C GLY A 7 -1.03 6.53 -3.61
N GLY A 8 -1.16 7.60 -4.39
CA GLY A 8 -2.32 7.83 -5.25
C GLY A 8 -2.40 6.78 -6.35
N VAL A 9 -3.60 6.30 -6.67
CA VAL A 9 -3.80 5.20 -7.64
C VAL A 9 -4.51 5.69 -8.88
N TYR A 10 -3.98 5.32 -10.04
CA TYR A 10 -4.51 5.66 -11.34
C TYR A 10 -4.92 4.41 -12.11
N ARG A 11 -6.04 4.55 -12.83
CA ARG A 11 -6.42 3.62 -13.88
C ARG A 11 -6.58 4.36 -15.19
N LEU A 12 -5.78 3.98 -16.17
CA LEU A 12 -5.83 4.51 -17.52
C LEU A 12 -6.35 3.46 -18.50
N GLY A 13 -7.03 3.90 -19.55
CA GLY A 13 -7.33 3.09 -20.71
C GLY A 13 -6.05 2.84 -21.52
N LEU A 14 -5.66 1.58 -21.69
CA LEU A 14 -4.39 1.23 -22.34
C LEU A 14 -4.31 1.67 -23.82
N HIS A 15 -5.44 1.80 -24.50
CA HIS A 15 -5.48 2.11 -25.93
C HIS A 15 -5.20 3.59 -26.24
N ASN A 16 -5.49 4.50 -25.31
CA ASN A 16 -5.41 5.95 -25.57
C ASN A 16 -4.99 6.79 -24.36
N GLY A 17 -4.65 6.17 -23.23
CA GLY A 17 -4.24 6.88 -22.01
C GLY A 17 -5.37 7.60 -21.28
N THR A 18 -6.65 7.40 -21.66
CA THR A 18 -7.79 8.07 -21.01
C THR A 18 -7.78 7.74 -19.51
N LEU A 19 -7.83 8.78 -18.68
CA LEU A 19 -8.02 8.61 -17.24
C LEU A 19 -9.42 8.06 -16.98
N LEU A 20 -9.51 6.81 -16.52
CA LEU A 20 -10.77 6.18 -16.14
C LEU A 20 -11.15 6.58 -14.71
N TRP A 21 -10.18 6.57 -13.79
CA TRP A 21 -10.31 7.13 -12.45
C TRP A 21 -8.93 7.37 -11.83
N HIS A 22 -8.91 8.26 -10.84
CA HIS A 22 -7.79 8.51 -9.96
C HIS A 22 -8.30 8.68 -8.53
N SER A 23 -7.64 8.03 -7.59
CA SER A 23 -7.91 8.16 -6.16
C SER A 23 -6.64 8.61 -5.44
N ARG A 24 -6.74 9.70 -4.68
CA ARG A 24 -5.67 10.15 -3.80
C ARG A 24 -5.56 9.20 -2.61
N ALA A 25 -4.34 8.94 -2.16
CA ALA A 25 -4.13 8.35 -0.86
C ALA A 25 -4.39 9.41 0.23
N PRO A 26 -5.28 9.18 1.20
CA PRO A 26 -5.57 10.16 2.23
C PRO A 26 -4.34 10.47 3.09
N GLY A 27 -4.05 11.76 3.31
CA GLY A 27 -3.00 12.20 4.24
C GLY A 27 -1.57 11.96 3.76
N SER A 28 -1.37 11.74 2.45
CA SER A 28 -0.07 11.48 1.83
C SER A 28 0.34 12.53 0.79
N GLU A 29 -0.36 13.67 0.72
CA GLU A 29 -0.19 14.70 -0.32
C GLU A 29 1.24 15.28 -0.39
N LEU A 30 1.97 15.24 0.72
CA LEU A 30 3.36 15.71 0.83
C LEU A 30 4.34 14.55 1.09
N SER A 31 3.89 13.32 0.85
CA SER A 31 4.66 12.12 1.13
C SER A 31 5.41 11.60 -0.09
N PHE A 32 6.22 10.58 0.15
CA PHE A 32 6.96 9.85 -0.85
C PHE A 32 7.05 8.38 -0.44
N SER A 33 6.99 7.50 -1.42
CA SER A 33 7.26 6.06 -1.32
C SER A 33 7.78 5.58 -2.68
N ASP A 34 8.77 4.69 -2.66
CA ASP A 34 9.20 3.88 -3.81
C ASP A 34 8.46 2.54 -3.90
N GLY A 35 7.46 2.34 -3.02
CA GLY A 35 6.58 1.20 -3.04
C GLY A 35 5.71 1.15 -4.29
N GLY A 36 4.72 0.26 -4.28
CA GLY A 36 3.90 0.06 -5.46
C GLY A 36 2.51 -0.48 -5.22
N ALA A 37 1.87 -0.78 -6.34
CA ALA A 37 0.53 -1.34 -6.40
C ALA A 37 0.56 -2.79 -6.88
N SER A 38 -0.26 -3.64 -6.27
CA SER A 38 -0.50 -5.00 -6.71
C SER A 38 -1.98 -5.22 -6.97
N LEU A 39 -2.29 -5.80 -8.13
CA LEU A 39 -3.65 -6.19 -8.50
C LEU A 39 -3.95 -7.58 -7.96
N SER A 40 -5.22 -7.79 -7.63
CA SER A 40 -5.68 -9.05 -7.07
C SER A 40 -6.89 -9.62 -7.84
N PRO A 41 -7.06 -10.96 -7.87
CA PRO A 41 -8.19 -11.61 -8.53
C PRO A 41 -9.57 -11.20 -8.00
N ASP A 42 -9.65 -10.68 -6.78
CA ASP A 42 -10.89 -10.17 -6.15
C ASP A 42 -11.36 -8.81 -6.70
N GLY A 43 -10.62 -8.21 -7.64
CA GLY A 43 -10.94 -6.90 -8.19
C GLY A 43 -10.47 -5.73 -7.32
N SER A 44 -9.53 -5.98 -6.41
CA SER A 44 -8.86 -4.96 -5.59
C SER A 44 -7.46 -4.63 -6.12
N VAL A 45 -7.00 -3.42 -5.82
CA VAL A 45 -5.60 -3.01 -5.93
C VAL A 45 -5.10 -2.62 -4.55
N TYR A 46 -3.97 -3.20 -4.15
CA TYR A 46 -3.34 -2.95 -2.86
C TYR A 46 -2.13 -2.06 -3.05
N THR A 47 -1.99 -1.03 -2.24
CA THR A 47 -0.84 -0.11 -2.27
C THR A 47 -0.17 -0.05 -0.92
N CYS A 48 1.15 0.07 -0.93
CA CYS A 48 1.92 0.44 0.25
C CYS A 48 2.59 1.79 0.03
N SER A 49 2.32 2.74 0.92
CA SER A 49 2.83 4.11 0.84
C SER A 49 2.90 4.75 2.23
N ASN A 50 3.35 5.99 2.32
CA ASN A 50 3.57 6.69 3.59
C ASN A 50 2.56 7.80 3.83
N PHE A 51 2.33 8.15 5.09
CA PHE A 51 1.70 9.41 5.47
C PHE A 51 2.73 10.55 5.58
N GLY A 52 2.25 11.78 5.60
CA GLY A 52 3.02 12.94 6.08
C GLY A 52 4.24 13.33 5.24
N GLU A 53 4.99 14.31 5.73
CA GLU A 53 6.08 15.00 5.00
C GLU A 53 7.43 14.28 5.11
N SER A 54 7.48 13.21 5.91
CA SER A 54 8.70 12.51 6.25
C SER A 54 9.20 11.57 5.14
N GLN A 55 8.46 11.48 4.03
CA GLN A 55 8.91 10.81 2.80
C GLN A 55 9.41 9.37 3.01
N GLY A 56 8.85 8.68 4.01
CA GLY A 56 9.22 7.32 4.36
C GLY A 56 10.59 7.15 5.04
N THR A 57 11.22 8.23 5.53
CA THR A 57 12.56 8.18 6.15
C THR A 57 12.57 8.23 7.69
N LYS A 58 11.40 8.42 8.32
CA LYS A 58 11.32 8.52 9.79
C LYS A 58 11.47 7.14 10.46
N GLU A 59 11.97 7.19 11.69
CA GLU A 59 12.15 6.03 12.55
C GLU A 59 10.80 5.45 13.02
N GLU A 60 10.83 4.17 13.39
CA GLU A 60 9.70 3.43 13.97
C GLU A 60 9.04 4.21 15.12
N GLY A 61 7.70 4.30 15.09
CA GLY A 61 6.93 5.04 16.09
C GLY A 61 6.77 6.55 15.82
N SER A 62 7.31 7.10 14.74
CA SER A 62 7.04 8.49 14.32
C SER A 62 6.58 8.58 12.85
N GLU A 63 5.27 8.77 12.65
CA GLU A 63 4.58 8.73 11.34
C GLU A 63 4.60 7.37 10.62
N LEU A 64 3.43 6.97 10.14
CA LEU A 64 3.12 5.59 9.78
C LEU A 64 3.20 5.37 8.26
N GLY A 65 3.56 4.16 7.87
CA GLY A 65 3.19 3.62 6.56
C GLY A 65 1.69 3.33 6.52
N ALA A 66 1.17 3.06 5.33
CA ALA A 66 -0.20 2.63 5.14
C ALA A 66 -0.28 1.57 4.05
N LEU A 67 -0.95 0.48 4.40
CA LEU A 67 -1.48 -0.46 3.43
C LEU A 67 -2.92 -0.05 3.11
N ARG A 68 -3.25 0.09 1.83
CA ARG A 68 -4.59 0.48 1.39
C ARG A 68 -5.09 -0.48 0.33
N ALA A 69 -6.40 -0.68 0.31
CA ALA A 69 -7.09 -1.40 -0.75
C ALA A 69 -8.07 -0.47 -1.47
N PHE A 70 -8.01 -0.45 -2.79
CA PHE A 70 -8.97 0.25 -3.62
C PHE A 70 -9.67 -0.74 -4.56
N ARG A 71 -10.93 -0.48 -4.87
CA ARG A 71 -11.67 -1.26 -5.87
C ARG A 71 -11.22 -0.86 -7.27
N VAL A 72 -10.89 -1.83 -8.11
CA VAL A 72 -10.38 -1.60 -9.47
C VAL A 72 -11.43 -0.97 -10.40
N SER A 73 -12.71 -1.22 -10.18
CA SER A 73 -13.78 -0.74 -11.07
C SER A 73 -13.95 0.78 -11.03
N ASP A 74 -13.86 1.39 -9.85
CA ASP A 74 -14.21 2.79 -9.60
C ASP A 74 -13.16 3.57 -8.78
N GLY A 75 -12.10 2.92 -8.32
CA GLY A 75 -11.05 3.53 -7.50
C GLY A 75 -11.46 3.74 -6.04
N ARG A 76 -12.62 3.27 -5.60
CA ARG A 76 -13.11 3.51 -4.23
C ARG A 76 -12.19 2.85 -3.21
N LEU A 77 -11.74 3.61 -2.21
CA LEU A 77 -11.05 3.08 -1.03
C LEU A 77 -11.98 2.08 -0.31
N LEU A 78 -11.51 0.85 -0.13
CA LEU A 78 -12.23 -0.22 0.56
C LEU A 78 -11.86 -0.24 2.04
N TRP A 79 -10.56 -0.16 2.32
CA TRP A 79 -10.00 -0.08 3.67
C TRP A 79 -8.60 0.54 3.63
N GLU A 80 -8.19 1.06 4.78
CA GLU A 80 -6.85 1.59 5.04
C GLU A 80 -6.36 1.04 6.38
N ARG A 81 -5.13 0.54 6.39
CA ARG A 81 -4.45 0.05 7.59
C ARG A 81 -3.16 0.84 7.80
N PRO A 82 -3.09 1.68 8.84
CA PRO A 82 -1.84 2.26 9.28
C PRO A 82 -0.87 1.16 9.75
N LEU A 83 0.40 1.32 9.43
CA LEU A 83 1.50 0.40 9.74
C LEU A 83 2.44 1.04 10.74
N SER A 84 3.08 0.26 11.62
CA SER A 84 3.99 0.78 12.66
C SER A 84 5.28 1.41 12.10
N GLN A 85 5.61 1.09 10.86
CA GLN A 85 6.79 1.56 10.13
C GLN A 85 6.39 2.14 8.77
N PRO A 86 7.25 2.97 8.15
CA PRO A 86 7.05 3.40 6.77
C PRO A 86 6.83 2.22 5.82
N CYS A 87 6.11 2.42 4.72
CA CYS A 87 5.98 1.41 3.68
C CYS A 87 6.51 1.88 2.33
N ASN A 88 7.62 1.26 1.97
CA ASN A 88 8.46 1.51 0.80
C ASN A 88 8.61 0.20 0.01
N SER A 89 7.48 -0.51 -0.18
CA SER A 89 7.46 -1.88 -0.70
C SER A 89 6.27 -2.14 -1.62
N TYR A 90 6.35 -3.20 -2.41
CA TYR A 90 5.25 -3.68 -3.25
C TYR A 90 4.49 -4.77 -2.47
N PRO A 91 3.19 -4.59 -2.19
CA PRO A 91 2.41 -5.64 -1.53
C PRO A 91 2.42 -6.92 -2.37
N ALA A 92 2.55 -8.08 -1.75
CA ALA A 92 2.28 -9.37 -2.39
C ALA A 92 0.87 -9.82 -2.04
N VAL A 93 0.15 -10.43 -2.98
CA VAL A 93 -1.23 -10.92 -2.74
C VAL A 93 -1.32 -12.38 -3.12
N GLY A 94 -1.88 -13.20 -2.24
CA GLY A 94 -2.05 -14.63 -2.49
C GLY A 94 -2.70 -15.36 -1.32
N SER A 95 -2.94 -16.66 -1.51
CA SER A 95 -3.39 -17.52 -0.41
C SER A 95 -2.20 -17.94 0.45
N LEU A 96 -2.34 -17.81 1.78
CA LEU A 96 -1.40 -18.37 2.74
C LEU A 96 -1.86 -19.77 3.18
N ASP A 97 -0.91 -20.63 3.52
CA ASP A 97 -1.23 -21.97 4.00
C ASP A 97 -2.05 -21.91 5.30
N GLY A 98 -3.06 -22.77 5.40
CA GLY A 98 -4.02 -22.76 6.50
C GLY A 98 -5.02 -21.57 6.52
N GLY A 99 -4.92 -20.63 5.57
CA GLY A 99 -5.85 -19.50 5.43
C GLY A 99 -7.08 -19.84 4.58
N SER A 100 -8.23 -19.21 4.87
CA SER A 100 -9.48 -19.41 4.13
C SER A 100 -9.70 -18.43 2.96
N GLY A 101 -8.74 -17.52 2.71
CA GLY A 101 -8.90 -16.45 1.73
C GLY A 101 -7.57 -15.88 1.23
N LEU A 102 -7.67 -14.77 0.47
CA LEU A 102 -6.50 -14.01 0.04
C LEU A 102 -5.95 -13.20 1.20
N SER A 103 -4.63 -13.11 1.24
CA SER A 103 -3.88 -12.30 2.19
C SER A 103 -2.99 -11.34 1.42
N VAL A 104 -2.70 -10.20 2.03
CA VAL A 104 -1.78 -9.20 1.51
C VAL A 104 -0.58 -9.17 2.45
N VAL A 105 0.60 -9.43 1.90
CA VAL A 105 1.86 -9.40 2.63
C VAL A 105 2.63 -8.15 2.23
N VAL A 106 3.13 -7.42 3.21
CA VAL A 106 3.97 -6.24 3.01
C VAL A 106 5.24 -6.36 3.82
N THR A 107 6.26 -5.61 3.42
CA THR A 107 7.51 -5.49 4.17
C THR A 107 7.74 -4.03 4.56
N PRO A 108 7.08 -3.54 5.62
CA PRO A 108 7.30 -2.20 6.13
C PRO A 108 8.76 -2.00 6.55
N GLY A 109 9.25 -0.80 6.34
CA GLY A 109 10.61 -0.39 6.61
C GLY A 109 10.88 1.01 6.02
N PRO A 110 11.78 1.78 6.65
CA PRO A 110 12.14 3.10 6.17
C PRO A 110 12.92 3.02 4.85
N PHE A 111 12.91 4.14 4.14
CA PHE A 111 13.55 4.26 2.83
C PHE A 111 15.06 4.05 2.95
N MET A 112 15.66 3.48 1.91
CA MET A 112 17.10 3.22 1.86
C MET A 112 17.90 4.51 2.11
N GLY A 113 18.93 4.43 2.96
CA GLY A 113 19.73 5.58 3.37
C GLY A 113 19.24 6.27 4.65
N SER A 114 18.12 5.81 5.24
CA SER A 114 17.73 6.20 6.60
C SER A 114 18.75 5.67 7.63
N PRO A 115 18.97 6.36 8.77
CA PRO A 115 19.99 5.96 9.74
C PRO A 115 19.71 4.61 10.42
N GLN A 116 18.44 4.20 10.49
CA GLN A 116 17.97 2.92 11.00
C GLN A 116 17.18 2.22 9.89
N LEU A 117 17.48 0.94 9.65
CA LEU A 117 16.90 0.13 8.59
C LEU A 117 16.17 -1.10 9.15
N HIS A 118 15.50 -0.94 10.29
CA HIS A 118 14.62 -1.97 10.79
C HIS A 118 13.40 -2.12 9.88
N GLY A 119 12.98 -3.34 9.64
CA GLY A 119 11.77 -3.65 8.87
C GLY A 119 11.07 -4.87 9.44
N SER A 120 9.81 -5.03 9.07
CA SER A 120 8.96 -6.16 9.43
C SER A 120 8.49 -6.89 8.17
N ILE A 121 7.89 -8.06 8.37
CA ILE A 121 7.03 -8.70 7.38
C ILE A 121 5.68 -8.85 8.05
N GLU A 122 4.62 -8.37 7.42
CA GLU A 122 3.29 -8.37 8.02
C GLU A 122 2.28 -8.89 7.01
N ALA A 123 1.32 -9.69 7.48
CA ALA A 123 0.23 -10.19 6.66
C ALA A 123 -1.12 -9.70 7.16
N PHE A 124 -1.98 -9.37 6.20
CA PHE A 124 -3.31 -8.84 6.42
C PHE A 124 -4.32 -9.64 5.61
N ASP A 125 -5.52 -9.80 6.16
CA ASP A 125 -6.66 -10.30 5.41
C ASP A 125 -7.00 -9.33 4.28
N ALA A 126 -7.08 -9.83 3.04
CA ALA A 126 -7.23 -8.98 1.86
C ALA A 126 -8.58 -8.24 1.81
N VAL A 127 -9.63 -8.84 2.38
CA VAL A 127 -10.99 -8.28 2.34
C VAL A 127 -11.19 -7.20 3.40
N THR A 128 -10.66 -7.42 4.60
CA THR A 128 -10.91 -6.58 5.78
C THR A 128 -9.76 -5.65 6.13
N GLY A 129 -8.54 -5.98 5.70
CA GLY A 129 -7.32 -5.30 6.12
C GLY A 129 -6.96 -5.55 7.59
N GLU A 130 -7.56 -6.54 8.25
CA GLU A 130 -7.21 -6.92 9.62
C GLU A 130 -5.89 -7.72 9.63
N PRO A 131 -5.02 -7.51 10.64
CA PRO A 131 -3.76 -8.23 10.74
C PRO A 131 -4.00 -9.73 11.00
N GLN A 132 -3.25 -10.57 10.29
CA GLN A 132 -3.20 -12.02 10.51
C GLN A 132 -1.98 -12.41 11.35
N TRP A 133 -0.83 -11.80 11.05
CA TRP A 133 0.42 -11.92 11.83
C TRP A 133 1.38 -10.76 11.49
N GLN A 134 2.29 -10.48 12.43
CA GLN A 134 3.32 -9.44 12.38
C GLN A 134 4.60 -9.95 13.05
#